data_AF-A0A4Y9UIJ2-F1
#
_entry.id   AF-A0A4Y9UIJ2-F1
#
_cell.length_a   1.000
_cell.length_b   1.000
_cell.length_c   1.000
_cell.angle_alpha   90.00
_cell.angle_beta   90.00
_cell.angle_gamma   90.00
#
_symmetry.space_group_name_H-M   'P 1'
#
loop_
_entity.id
_entity.type
_entity.pdbx_description
1 polymer ?
#
loop_
_entity_poly.entity_id
_entity_poly.type
_entity_poly.pdbx_seq_one_letter_code
_entity_poly.pdbx_strand_id
1 'polypeptide(L)' 'MSYTIGFQAKDQKAILATEAATANQAVAIIAALRQSADEIKFIRSPQEGEMGIEMLLLLAKEEAEEMPQRV' A
#
# COMPACT_ATOMS: atom_id res chain seq x y z
N MET A 1 -9.06 -9.88 -4.83
CA MET A 1 -7.61 -10.02 -4.63
C MET A 1 -7.11 -8.66 -4.17
N SER A 2 -6.83 -8.52 -2.87
CA SER A 2 -6.49 -7.25 -2.20
C SER A 2 -5.00 -7.22 -1.81
N TYR A 3 -4.42 -6.03 -1.77
CA TYR A 3 -3.11 -5.79 -1.17
C TYR A 3 -3.25 -5.75 0.35
N THR A 4 -2.34 -6.35 1.09
CA THR A 4 -2.31 -6.32 2.55
C THR A 4 -1.11 -5.53 3.04
N ILE A 5 -1.34 -4.52 3.87
CA ILE A 5 -0.30 -3.65 4.43
C ILE A 5 -0.24 -3.90 5.93
N GLY A 6 0.88 -4.44 6.40
CA GLY A 6 1.18 -4.61 7.81
C GLY A 6 1.94 -3.41 8.34
N PHE A 7 1.43 -2.79 9.40
CA PHE A 7 2.05 -1.63 10.04
C PHE A 7 2.01 -1.74 11.56
N GLN A 8 2.93 -1.03 12.21
CA GLN A 8 2.99 -0.94 13.66
C GLN A 8 2.81 0.52 14.06
N ALA A 9 1.77 0.78 14.85
CA ALA A 9 1.54 2.11 15.36
C ALA A 9 2.58 2.46 16.43
N LYS A 10 3.00 3.74 16.48
CA LYS A 10 4.10 4.19 17.35
C LYS A 10 3.91 3.83 18.83
N ASP A 11 2.67 3.87 19.31
CA ASP A 11 2.29 3.56 20.69
C ASP A 11 1.81 2.11 20.90
N GLN A 12 1.83 1.28 19.87
CA GLN A 12 1.35 -0.11 19.93
C GLN A 12 2.44 -1.11 19.54
N LYS A 13 2.62 -2.14 20.37
CA LYS A 13 3.47 -3.28 20.00
C LYS A 13 2.82 -4.22 18.99
N ALA A 14 1.49 -4.16 18.85
CA ALA A 14 0.76 -5.00 17.90
C ALA A 14 1.03 -4.57 16.45
N ILE A 15 1.19 -5.55 15.56
CA ILE A 15 1.17 -5.31 14.13
C ILE A 15 -0.30 -5.30 13.69
N LEU A 16 -0.73 -4.19 13.14
CA LEU A 16 -2.03 -4.04 12.52
C LEU A 16 -1.91 -4.32 11.02
N ALA A 17 -3.01 -4.76 10.41
CA ALA A 17 -3.07 -5.02 8.98
C ALA A 17 -4.29 -4.31 8.39
N THR A 18 -4.10 -3.71 7.22
CA THR A 18 -5.18 -3.13 6.43
C THR A 18 -5.12 -3.64 5.00
N GLU A 19 -6.27 -3.72 4.35
CA GLU A 19 -6.39 -4.18 2.98
C GLU A 19 -6.67 -3.01 2.04
N ALA A 20 -6.15 -3.10 0.82
CA ALA A 20 -6.42 -2.16 -0.26
C ALA A 20 -6.85 -2.90 -1.52
N ALA A 21 -7.82 -2.34 -2.25
CA ALA A 21 -8.34 -2.99 -3.45
C ALA A 21 -7.46 -2.78 -4.68
N THR A 22 -6.66 -1.70 -4.72
CA THR A 22 -5.79 -1.35 -5.84
C THR A 22 -4.41 -0.88 -5.35
N ALA A 23 -3.42 -0.86 -6.22
CA ALA A 23 -2.08 -0.37 -5.88
C ALA A 23 -2.11 1.11 -5.48
N ASN A 24 -2.91 1.93 -6.18
CA ASN A 24 -3.06 3.34 -5.83
C ASN A 24 -3.66 3.56 -4.42
N GLN A 25 -4.68 2.77 -4.05
CA GLN A 25 -5.21 2.81 -2.68
C GLN A 25 -4.17 2.37 -1.65
N ALA A 26 -3.39 1.33 -1.96
CA ALA A 26 -2.34 0.86 -1.07
C ALA A 26 -1.26 1.93 -0.83
N VAL A 27 -0.86 2.66 -1.88
CA VAL A 27 0.07 3.79 -1.78
C VAL A 27 -0.51 4.91 -0.91
N ALA A 28 -1.78 5.26 -1.11
CA ALA A 28 -2.45 6.30 -0.31
C ALA A 28 -2.48 5.94 1.19
N ILE A 29 -2.79 4.67 1.50
CA ILE A 29 -2.78 4.16 2.88
C ILE A 29 -1.37 4.26 3.48
N ILE A 30 -0.35 3.80 2.77
CA ILE A 30 1.04 3.87 3.25
C ILE A 30 1.47 5.31 3.50
N ALA A 31 1.08 6.25 2.63
CA ALA A 31 1.36 7.67 2.81
C ALA A 31 0.68 8.22 4.08
N ALA A 32 -0.56 7.83 4.36
CA ALA A 32 -1.28 8.22 5.58
C ALA A 32 -0.65 7.63 6.85
N LEU A 33 -0.22 6.36 6.80
CA LEU A 33 0.46 5.68 7.91
C LEU A 33 1.81 6.35 8.23
N ARG A 34 2.60 6.67 7.20
CA ARG A 34 3.87 7.41 7.36
C ARG A 34 3.68 8.79 7.98
N GLN A 35 2.61 9.50 7.61
CA GLN A 35 2.26 10.80 8.22
C GLN A 35 1.87 10.66 9.70
N SER A 36 1.27 9.54 10.08
CA SER A 36 0.89 9.22 11.46
C SER A 36 2.08 8.72 12.31
N ALA A 37 3.29 8.71 11.74
CA ALA A 37 4.50 8.15 12.32
C ALA A 37 4.40 6.63 12.60
N ASP A 38 3.56 5.93 11.86
CA ASP A 38 3.47 4.48 11.90
C ASP A 38 4.56 3.84 11.04
N GLU A 39 5.10 2.71 11.50
CA GLU A 39 6.14 1.98 10.79
C GLU A 39 5.52 0.89 9.92
N ILE A 40 5.78 0.93 8.62
CA ILE A 40 5.37 -0.14 7.70
C ILE A 40 6.30 -1.33 7.90
N LYS A 41 5.73 -2.49 8.23
CA LYS A 41 6.47 -3.74 8.45
C LYS A 41 6.54 -4.60 7.20
N PHE A 42 5.44 -4.72 6.46
CA PHE A 42 5.39 -5.49 5.23
C PHE A 42 4.25 -5.00 4.32
N ILE A 43 4.39 -5.27 3.03
CA ILE A 43 3.35 -5.07 2.01
C ILE A 43 3.24 -6.39 1.27
N ARG A 44 2.02 -6.91 1.10
CA ARG A 44 1.76 -8.11 0.32
C ARG A 44 0.84 -7.79 -0.86
N SER A 45 1.26 -8.12 -2.07
CA SER A 45 0.34 -8.20 -3.21
C SER A 45 -0.38 -9.54 -3.24
N PRO A 46 -1.56 -9.57 -3.85
CA PRO A 46 -2.27 -10.82 -4.10
C PRO A 46 -1.57 -11.74 -5.12
N GLN A 47 -0.63 -11.22 -5.92
CA GLN A 47 0.00 -11.94 -7.04
C GLN A 47 1.45 -12.36 -6.75
N GLU A 48 2.24 -11.47 -6.15
CA GLU A 48 3.68 -11.69 -5.91
C GLU A 48 4.00 -12.03 -4.44
N GLY A 49 3.05 -11.89 -3.51
CA GLY A 49 3.31 -12.08 -2.09
C GLY A 49 4.00 -10.84 -1.50
N GLU A 50 5.06 -11.01 -0.70
CA GLU A 50 5.75 -9.85 -0.10
C GLU A 50 6.49 -9.02 -1.15
N MET A 51 6.21 -7.72 -1.14
CA MET A 51 6.70 -6.77 -2.13
C MET A 51 7.18 -5.49 -1.45
N GLY A 52 8.12 -4.80 -2.10
CA GLY A 52 8.60 -3.49 -1.66
C GLY A 52 7.65 -2.35 -2.03
N ILE A 53 7.79 -1.22 -1.34
CA ILE A 53 7.03 0.00 -1.65
C ILE A 53 7.34 0.53 -3.07
N GLU A 54 8.56 0.31 -3.57
CA GLU A 54 8.99 0.75 -4.90
C GLU A 54 8.17 0.06 -6.00
N MET A 55 7.96 -1.26 -5.90
CA MET A 55 7.13 -2.01 -6.84
C MET A 55 5.67 -1.55 -6.77
N LEU A 56 5.16 -1.33 -5.55
CA LEU A 56 3.79 -0.85 -5.36
C LEU A 56 3.58 0.54 -6.00
N LEU A 57 4.58 1.43 -5.91
CA LEU A 57 4.54 2.74 -6.53
C LEU A 57 4.53 2.66 -8.06
N LEU A 58 5.28 1.72 -8.64
CA LEU A 58 5.26 1.47 -10.08
C LEU A 58 3.86 1.04 -10.53
N LEU A 59 3.29 0.02 -9.87
CA LEU A 59 1.94 -0.46 -10.18
C LEU A 59 0.88 0.63 -10.02
N ALA A 60 0.98 1.45 -8.96
CA ALA A 60 0.05 2.57 -8.76
C ALA A 60 0.17 3.64 -9.85
N LYS A 61 1.38 3.87 -10.37
CA LYS A 61 1.63 4.79 -11.49
C LYS A 61 1.02 4.24 -12.77
N GLU A 62 1.22 2.95 -13.05
CA GLU A 62 0.61 2.25 -14.19
C GLU A 62 -0.92 2.29 -14.11
N GLU A 63 -1.52 2.00 -12.95
CA GLU A 63 -2.97 2.12 -12.72
C GLU A 63 -3.49 3.55 -12.99
N ALA A 64 -2.73 4.58 -12.59
CA ALA A 64 -3.11 5.97 -12.80
C ALA A 64 -2.95 6.40 -14.27
N GLU A 65 -1.98 5.85 -14.99
CA GLU A 65 -1.75 6.10 -16.42
C GLU A 65 -2.70 5.28 -17.32
N GLU A 66 -3.15 4.10 -16.89
CA GLU A 66 -4.13 3.26 -17.58
C GLU A 66 -5.58 3.74 -17.45
N MET A 67 -5.87 4.71 -16.58
CA MET A 67 -7.14 5.42 -16.62
C MET A 67 -7.14 6.38 -17.82
N PRO A 68 -7.86 6.07 -18.92
CA PRO A 68 -7.82 6.90 -20.10
C PRO A 68 -8.37 8.27 -19.74
N GLN A 69 -7.62 9.31 -20.09
CA GLN A 69 -8.17 10.63 -20.26
C GLN A 69 -9.34 10.50 -21.24
N ARG A 70 -10.56 10.41 -20.70
CA ARG A 70 -11.78 10.64 -21.47
C ARG A 70 -11.77 12.12 -21.82
N VAL A 71 -11.10 12.43 -22.92
CA VAL A 71 -11.29 13.65 -23.71
C VAL A 71 -12.72 13.74 -24.22
#